data_AF-A0A2V6TRU0-F1
#
_entry.id   AF-A0A2V6TRU0-F1
#
_cell.length_a   1.000
_cell.length_b   1.000
_cell.length_c   1.000
_cell.angle_alpha   90.00
_cell.angle_beta   90.00
_cell.angle_gamma   90.00
#
_symmetry.space_group_name_H-M   'P 1'
#
loop_
_entity.id
_entity.type
_entity.pdbx_description
1 polymer ?
#
loop_
_entity_poly.entity_id
_entity_poly.type
_entity_poly.pdbx_seq_one_letter_code
_entity_poly.pdbx_strand_id
1 'polypeptide(L)'
;MPRPAPAERFLLELAKELAELARDADPTRALSLPLLKLAAAYGPSESLPHEVFRARVRSRSDKTAALALSWAREQVRLGLQEVVERVKGRRSRVEIDSETFAWLLLAACEAIAQEPPSAVPDRIRALMQLIAHARAAG
;
A
#
# COMPACT_ATOMS: atom_id res chain seq x y z
N MET A 1 -13.30 -5.73 23.13
CA MET A 1 -13.48 -5.14 21.78
C MET A 1 -13.99 -6.23 20.84
N PRO A 2 -14.87 -5.91 19.87
CA PRO A 2 -15.23 -6.87 18.82
C PRO A 2 -13.99 -7.28 18.03
N ARG A 3 -13.96 -8.53 17.58
CA ARG A 3 -12.84 -9.07 16.81
C ARG A 3 -12.79 -8.40 15.43
N PRO A 4 -11.61 -7.99 14.93
CA PRO A 4 -11.50 -7.37 13.62
C PRO A 4 -12.06 -8.27 12.52
N ALA A 5 -12.76 -7.67 11.56
CA ALA A 5 -13.20 -8.38 10.38
C ALA A 5 -11.99 -8.92 9.59
N PRO A 6 -12.15 -9.98 8.76
CA PRO A 6 -11.03 -10.54 7.99
C PRO A 6 -10.24 -9.50 7.18
N ALA A 7 -10.94 -8.57 6.51
CA ALA A 7 -10.34 -7.48 5.75
C ALA A 7 -9.51 -6.53 6.63
N GLU A 8 -10.05 -6.11 7.77
CA GLU A 8 -9.35 -5.25 8.73
C GLU A 8 -8.09 -5.94 9.23
N ARG A 9 -8.18 -7.23 9.57
CA ARG A 9 -7.01 -8.02 10.01
C ARG A 9 -5.94 -8.08 8.91
N PHE A 10 -6.31 -8.39 7.67
CA PHE A 10 -5.33 -8.44 6.58
C PHE A 10 -4.65 -7.08 6.35
N LEU A 11 -5.41 -5.99 6.39
CA LEU A 11 -4.87 -4.63 6.25
C LEU A 11 -3.96 -4.25 7.42
N LEU A 12 -4.34 -4.57 8.66
CA LEU A 12 -3.54 -4.26 9.85
C LEU A 12 -2.24 -5.08 9.91
N GLU A 13 -2.28 -6.35 9.54
CA GLU A 13 -1.06 -7.16 9.39
C GLU A 13 -0.16 -6.62 8.29
N LEU A 14 -0.72 -6.23 7.13
CA LEU A 14 0.05 -5.62 6.04
C LEU A 14 0.70 -4.31 6.48
N ALA A 15 -0.03 -3.45 7.21
CA ALA A 15 0.53 -2.22 7.77
C ALA A 15 1.71 -2.49 8.72
N LYS A 16 1.58 -3.51 9.58
CA LYS A 16 2.66 -3.93 10.48
C LYS A 16 3.88 -4.44 9.71
N GLU A 17 3.69 -5.28 8.70
CA GLU A 17 4.77 -5.78 7.86
C GLU A 17 5.49 -4.64 7.13
N LEU A 18 4.76 -3.62 6.65
CA LEU A 18 5.36 -2.43 6.04
C LEU A 18 6.21 -1.64 7.04
N ALA A 19 5.72 -1.46 8.26
CA ALA A 19 6.46 -0.77 9.32
C ALA A 19 7.72 -1.55 9.77
N GLU A 20 7.69 -2.89 9.70
CA GLU A 20 8.87 -3.74 9.91
C GLU A 20 9.89 -3.57 8.79
N LEU A 21 9.45 -3.67 7.54
CA LEU A 21 10.31 -3.45 6.37
C LEU A 21 10.93 -2.05 6.37
N ALA A 22 10.21 -1.03 6.83
CA ALA A 22 10.70 0.33 6.91
C ALA A 22 11.84 0.50 7.94
N ARG A 23 11.85 -0.30 9.02
CA ARG A 23 12.86 -0.25 10.07
C ARG A 23 14.18 -0.88 9.64
N ASP A 24 14.11 -1.99 8.88
CA ASP A 24 15.27 -2.81 8.54
C ASP A 24 15.82 -2.52 7.13
N ALA A 25 15.22 -1.56 6.43
CA ALA A 25 15.53 -1.31 5.03
C ALA A 25 16.89 -0.62 4.79
N ASP A 26 17.67 -1.19 3.88
CA ASP A 26 18.73 -0.49 3.17
C ASP A 26 18.13 0.74 2.44
N PRO A 27 18.68 1.96 2.66
CA PRO A 27 18.23 3.19 1.99
C PRO A 27 18.10 3.08 0.46
N THR A 28 18.89 2.21 -0.18
CA THR A 28 18.86 2.01 -1.63
C THR A 28 17.68 1.16 -2.12
N ARG A 29 17.07 0.37 -1.25
CA ARG A 29 15.94 -0.55 -1.55
C ARG A 29 14.69 -0.27 -0.71
N ALA A 30 14.73 0.77 0.12
CA ALA A 30 13.75 1.02 1.16
C ALA A 30 12.31 1.17 0.67
N LEU A 31 12.08 1.69 -0.54
CA LEU A 31 10.73 1.77 -1.10
C LEU A 31 10.35 0.56 -1.98
N SER A 32 11.34 -0.13 -2.55
CA SER A 32 11.13 -1.25 -3.48
C SER A 32 10.48 -2.46 -2.80
N LEU A 33 10.99 -2.88 -1.64
CA LEU A 33 10.48 -4.06 -0.94
C LEU A 33 9.06 -3.86 -0.39
N PRO A 34 8.74 -2.74 0.31
CA PRO A 34 7.37 -2.43 0.73
C PRO A 34 6.38 -2.39 -0.44
N LEU A 35 6.79 -1.80 -1.57
CA LEU A 35 5.95 -1.71 -2.76
C LEU A 35 5.67 -3.08 -3.39
N LEU A 36 6.69 -3.95 -3.50
CA LEU A 36 6.51 -5.31 -3.99
C LEU A 36 5.60 -6.13 -3.07
N LYS A 37 5.74 -5.97 -1.75
CA LYS A 37 4.88 -6.62 -0.76
C LYS A 37 3.42 -6.18 -0.91
N LEU A 38 3.18 -4.87 -1.04
CA LEU A 38 1.85 -4.31 -1.31
C LEU A 38 1.26 -4.83 -2.62
N ALA A 39 2.02 -4.76 -3.72
CA ALA A 39 1.57 -5.22 -5.02
C ALA A 39 1.24 -6.72 -5.02
N ALA A 40 2.03 -7.53 -4.31
CA ALA A 40 1.76 -8.95 -4.12
C ALA A 40 0.45 -9.14 -3.36
N ALA A 41 0.23 -8.45 -2.24
CA ALA A 41 -0.99 -8.58 -1.43
C ALA A 41 -2.27 -8.19 -2.18
N TYR A 42 -2.18 -7.28 -3.16
CA TYR A 42 -3.30 -6.86 -4.01
C TYR A 42 -3.37 -7.60 -5.36
N GLY A 43 -2.63 -8.69 -5.54
CA GLY A 43 -2.72 -9.50 -6.75
C GLY A 43 -4.16 -9.99 -7.03
N PRO A 44 -4.55 -10.18 -8.32
CA PRO A 44 -5.92 -10.54 -8.68
C PRO A 44 -6.38 -11.89 -8.12
N SER A 45 -5.44 -12.78 -7.80
CA SER A 45 -5.72 -14.09 -7.19
C SER A 45 -5.62 -14.09 -5.65
N GLU A 46 -5.31 -12.95 -5.04
CA GLU A 46 -5.15 -12.86 -3.59
C GLU A 46 -6.46 -12.67 -2.84
N SER A 47 -6.43 -13.03 -1.56
CA SER A 47 -7.61 -12.95 -0.69
C SER A 47 -7.95 -11.51 -0.27
N LEU A 48 -6.94 -10.65 -0.10
CA LEU A 48 -7.12 -9.29 0.44
C LEU A 48 -8.11 -8.44 -0.39
N PRO A 49 -7.98 -8.30 -1.72
CA PRO A 49 -8.91 -7.48 -2.51
C PRO A 49 -10.37 -7.93 -2.36
N HIS A 50 -10.60 -9.25 -2.39
CA HIS A 50 -11.92 -9.85 -2.26
C HIS A 50 -12.54 -9.58 -0.88
N GLU A 51 -11.76 -9.73 0.20
CA GLU A 51 -12.24 -9.47 1.55
C GLU A 51 -12.51 -7.98 1.79
N VAL A 52 -11.66 -7.08 1.28
CA VAL A 52 -11.88 -5.63 1.35
C VAL A 52 -13.15 -5.24 0.60
N PHE A 53 -13.38 -5.78 -0.60
CA PHE A 53 -14.62 -5.53 -1.34
C PHE A 53 -15.85 -6.01 -0.56
N ARG A 54 -15.84 -7.24 -0.04
CA ARG A 54 -16.95 -7.80 0.76
C ARG A 54 -17.18 -6.99 2.03
N ALA A 55 -16.13 -6.54 2.71
CA ALA A 55 -16.24 -5.70 3.89
C ALA A 55 -16.86 -4.34 3.55
N ARG A 56 -16.44 -3.70 2.46
CA ARG A 56 -17.00 -2.42 1.98
C ARG A 56 -18.47 -2.52 1.61
N VAL A 57 -18.90 -3.62 1.00
CA VAL A 57 -20.33 -3.85 0.69
C VAL A 57 -21.14 -4.04 1.96
N ARG A 58 -20.64 -4.87 2.91
CA ARG A 58 -21.33 -5.17 4.17
C ARG A 58 -21.42 -3.97 5.12
N SER A 59 -20.44 -3.08 5.11
CA SER A 59 -20.39 -1.92 6.01
C SER A 59 -21.23 -0.72 5.57
N ARG A 60 -21.91 -0.78 4.42
CA ARG A 60 -22.69 0.37 3.89
C ARG A 60 -23.75 0.91 4.85
N SER A 61 -24.34 0.04 5.69
CA SER A 61 -25.35 0.40 6.69
C SER A 61 -24.80 0.45 8.12
N ASP A 62 -23.51 0.16 8.33
CA ASP A 62 -22.86 0.12 9.65
C ASP A 62 -21.69 1.10 9.67
N LYS A 63 -21.92 2.27 10.29
CA LYS A 63 -20.92 3.34 10.39
C LYS A 63 -19.66 2.90 11.16
N THR A 64 -19.81 2.04 12.16
CA THR A 64 -18.68 1.56 12.96
C THR A 64 -17.81 0.62 12.13
N ALA A 65 -18.42 -0.31 11.40
CA ALA A 65 -17.69 -1.19 10.48
C ALA A 65 -17.04 -0.41 9.32
N ALA A 66 -17.72 0.62 8.79
CA ALA A 66 -17.18 1.46 7.73
C ALA A 66 -15.96 2.26 8.20
N LEU A 67 -16.01 2.78 9.42
CA LEU A 67 -14.90 3.47 10.06
C LEU A 67 -13.73 2.51 10.32
N ALA A 68 -14.00 1.33 10.88
CA ALA A 68 -12.97 0.32 11.17
C ALA A 68 -12.22 -0.10 9.89
N LEU A 69 -12.95 -0.38 8.81
CA LEU A 69 -12.34 -0.71 7.52
C LEU A 69 -11.52 0.46 6.94
N SER A 70 -12.05 1.68 7.00
CA SER A 70 -11.34 2.88 6.50
C SER A 70 -10.07 3.14 7.31
N TRP A 71 -10.14 2.96 8.62
CA TRP A 71 -8.98 3.09 9.51
C TRP A 71 -7.93 2.02 9.25
N ALA A 72 -8.33 0.77 9.04
CA ALA A 72 -7.39 -0.30 8.72
C ALA A 72 -6.65 -0.02 7.38
N ARG A 73 -7.35 0.47 6.36
CA ARG A 73 -6.71 0.92 5.11
C ARG A 73 -5.77 2.10 5.34
N GLU A 74 -6.16 3.03 6.21
CA GLU A 74 -5.34 4.19 6.55
C GLU A 74 -4.04 3.80 7.27
N GLN A 75 -4.05 2.75 8.10
CA GLN A 75 -2.82 2.23 8.71
C GLN A 75 -1.80 1.77 7.64
N VAL A 76 -2.28 1.17 6.55
CA VAL A 76 -1.40 0.77 5.42
C VAL A 76 -0.80 2.02 4.75
N ARG A 77 -1.61 3.05 4.52
CA ARG A 77 -1.15 4.32 3.93
C ARG A 77 -0.12 5.01 4.81
N LEU A 78 -0.36 5.09 6.12
CA LEU A 78 0.56 5.66 7.10
C LEU A 78 1.89 4.90 7.15
N GLY A 79 1.84 3.56 7.20
CA GLY A 79 3.05 2.73 7.14
C GLY A 79 3.87 2.97 5.86
N LEU A 80 3.19 3.13 4.72
CA LEU A 80 3.84 3.47 3.46
C LEU A 80 4.38 4.91 3.42
N GLN A 81 3.67 5.88 4.03
CA GLN A 81 4.15 7.25 4.16
C GLN A 81 5.45 7.30 4.95
N GLU A 82 5.57 6.59 6.06
CA GLU A 82 6.82 6.56 6.82
C GLU A 82 7.98 6.00 5.99
N VAL A 83 7.74 4.98 5.15
CA VAL A 83 8.76 4.47 4.21
C VAL A 83 9.15 5.58 3.23
N VAL A 84 8.16 6.25 2.63
CA VAL A 84 8.40 7.33 1.67
C VAL A 84 9.19 8.47 2.30
N GLU A 85 8.86 8.90 3.52
CA GLU A 85 9.56 9.97 4.23
C GLU A 85 11.03 9.63 4.51
N ARG A 86 11.32 8.37 4.87
CA ARG A 86 12.71 7.92 5.07
C ARG A 86 13.52 7.92 3.77
N VAL A 87 12.87 7.71 2.62
CA VAL A 87 13.52 7.64 1.30
C VAL A 87 13.59 9.00 0.61
N LYS A 88 12.58 9.85 0.79
CA LYS A 88 12.56 11.22 0.29
C LYS A 88 13.52 12.07 1.13
N GLY A 89 14.80 12.00 0.79
CA GLY A 89 15.77 12.99 1.22
C GLY A 89 15.39 14.39 0.72
N ARG A 90 16.13 15.41 1.17
CA ARG A 90 15.90 16.85 0.85
C ARG A 90 15.90 17.22 -0.64
N ARG A 91 16.20 16.29 -1.56
CA ARG A 91 16.41 16.51 -3.00
C ARG A 91 15.51 15.67 -3.93
N SER A 92 14.35 15.22 -3.48
CA SER A 92 13.36 14.64 -4.40
C SER A 92 12.87 15.69 -5.41
N ARG A 93 12.98 15.42 -6.73
CA ARG A 93 12.35 16.26 -7.78
C ARG A 93 10.85 16.07 -7.90
N VAL A 94 10.29 15.04 -7.29
CA VAL A 94 8.84 14.89 -7.18
C VAL A 94 8.36 15.84 -6.09
N GLU A 95 7.75 16.96 -6.50
CA GLU A 95 7.20 18.01 -5.63
C GLU A 95 5.96 17.58 -4.83
N ILE A 96 5.47 16.36 -5.06
CA ILE A 96 4.36 15.75 -4.30
C ILE A 96 4.84 15.49 -2.87
N ASP A 97 4.08 15.86 -1.85
CA ASP A 97 4.42 15.53 -0.46
C ASP A 97 4.39 14.01 -0.20
N SER A 98 4.98 13.55 0.91
CA SER A 98 5.09 12.12 1.21
C SER A 98 3.75 11.44 1.43
N GLU A 99 2.78 12.15 2.02
CA GLU A 99 1.43 11.64 2.26
C GLU A 99 0.71 11.37 0.93
N THR A 100 0.71 12.35 0.03
CA THR A 100 0.08 12.22 -1.30
C THR A 100 0.79 11.17 -2.14
N PHE A 101 2.12 11.08 -2.07
CA PHE A 101 2.85 10.05 -2.82
C PHE A 101 2.56 8.63 -2.29
N ALA A 102 2.47 8.45 -0.97
CA ALA A 102 2.06 7.17 -0.38
C ALA A 102 0.61 6.81 -0.76
N TRP A 103 -0.30 7.80 -0.77
CA TRP A 103 -1.66 7.58 -1.24
C TRP A 103 -1.71 7.10 -2.71
N LEU A 104 -0.93 7.72 -3.60
CA LEU A 104 -0.84 7.33 -5.01
C LEU A 104 -0.29 5.90 -5.18
N LEU A 105 0.77 5.55 -4.46
CA LEU A 105 1.36 4.21 -4.51
C LEU A 105 0.38 3.15 -3.99
N LEU A 106 -0.31 3.41 -2.87
CA LEU A 106 -1.35 2.52 -2.36
C LEU A 106 -2.49 2.34 -3.36
N ALA A 107 -2.99 3.43 -3.95
CA ALA A 107 -4.06 3.37 -4.95
C ALA A 107 -3.63 2.56 -6.19
N ALA A 108 -2.39 2.71 -6.64
CA ALA A 108 -1.87 1.94 -7.76
C ALA A 108 -1.75 0.44 -7.42
N CYS A 109 -1.31 0.09 -6.21
CA CYS A 109 -1.30 -1.30 -5.75
C CYS A 109 -2.73 -1.87 -5.66
N GLU A 110 -3.69 -1.13 -5.13
CA GLU A 110 -5.10 -1.55 -5.09
C GLU A 110 -5.68 -1.79 -6.49
N ALA A 111 -5.28 -0.99 -7.48
CA ALA A 111 -5.72 -1.14 -8.86
C ALA A 111 -5.21 -2.44 -9.52
N ILE A 112 -4.10 -3.03 -9.04
CA ILE A 112 -3.59 -4.32 -9.54
C ILE A 112 -4.64 -5.43 -9.40
N ALA A 113 -5.50 -5.35 -8.40
CA ALA A 113 -6.58 -6.32 -8.20
C ALA A 113 -7.59 -6.37 -9.36
N GLN A 114 -7.63 -5.33 -10.19
CA GLN A 114 -8.54 -5.22 -11.34
C GLN A 114 -7.87 -5.59 -12.66
N GLU A 115 -6.57 -5.88 -12.66
CA GLU A 115 -5.81 -6.22 -13.86
C GLU A 115 -5.95 -7.72 -14.18
N PRO A 116 -5.90 -8.11 -15.47
CA PRO A 116 -5.74 -9.51 -15.80
C PRO A 116 -4.38 -10.02 -15.27
N PRO A 117 -4.28 -11.29 -14.82
CA PRO A 117 -3.04 -11.83 -14.25
C PRO A 117 -1.79 -11.64 -15.15
N SER A 118 -1.98 -11.66 -16.48
CA SER A 118 -0.92 -11.44 -17.46
C SER A 118 -0.35 -10.01 -17.48
N ALA A 119 -1.10 -9.01 -17.03
CA ALA A 119 -0.67 -7.61 -17.01
C ALA A 119 0.02 -7.20 -15.69
N VAL A 120 -0.16 -7.98 -14.62
CA VAL A 120 0.40 -7.68 -13.28
C VAL A 120 1.91 -7.45 -13.32
N PRO A 121 2.74 -8.28 -13.99
CA PRO A 121 4.19 -8.06 -14.02
C PRO A 121 4.57 -6.72 -14.65
N ASP A 122 3.84 -6.28 -15.68
CA ASP A 122 4.10 -5.01 -16.36
C ASP A 122 3.72 -3.81 -15.49
N ARG A 123 2.62 -3.90 -14.74
CA ARG A 123 2.22 -2.87 -13.76
C ARG A 123 3.23 -2.73 -12.64
N ILE A 124 3.69 -3.85 -12.07
CA ILE A 124 4.73 -3.85 -11.05
C ILE A 124 6.01 -3.22 -11.61
N ARG A 125 6.42 -3.57 -12.84
CA ARG A 125 7.60 -2.98 -13.49
C ARG A 125 7.45 -1.46 -13.65
N ALA A 126 6.29 -0.97 -14.09
CA ALA A 126 6.02 0.46 -14.22
C ALA A 126 6.11 1.20 -12.88
N LEU A 127 5.56 0.62 -11.80
CA LEU A 127 5.65 1.20 -10.46
C LEU A 127 7.10 1.22 -9.93
N MET A 128 7.87 0.17 -10.19
CA MET A 128 9.30 0.12 -9.85
C MET A 128 10.11 1.18 -10.60
N GLN A 129 9.79 1.41 -11.88
CA GLN A 129 10.39 2.50 -12.65
C GLN A 129 10.00 3.86 -12.05
N LEU A 130 8.74 4.08 -11.70
CA LEU A 130 8.28 5.34 -11.09
C LEU A 130 9.08 5.69 -9.82
N ILE A 131 9.22 4.73 -8.89
CA ILE A 131 9.97 4.98 -7.65
C ILE A 131 11.48 5.14 -7.89
N ALA A 132 12.04 4.49 -8.92
CA ALA A 132 13.43 4.67 -9.30
C ALA A 132 13.68 6.09 -9.84
N HIS A 133 12.80 6.62 -10.69
CA HIS A 133 12.89 8.00 -11.18
C HIS A 133 12.70 9.03 -10.06
N ALA A 134 11.82 8.75 -9.10
CA ALA A 134 11.66 9.60 -7.91
C ALA A 134 12.96 9.70 -7.09
N ARG A 135 13.82 8.67 -7.14
CA ARG A 135 15.10 8.58 -6.42
C ARG A 135 16.31 9.08 -7.21
N ALA A 136 16.41 8.75 -8.50
CA ALA A 136 17.58 9.03 -9.36
C ALA A 136 17.74 10.49 -9.79
N ALA A 137 16.83 11.37 -9.35
CA ALA A 137 16.86 12.79 -9.63
C ALA A 137 17.71 13.60 -8.63
N GLY A 138 18.81 13.02 -8.14
CA GLY A 138 19.70 13.60 -7.11
C GLY A 138 21.17 13.57 -7.52
#